data_AF-A0A5C7PIY3-F1
#
_entry.id   AF-A0A5C7PIY3-F1
#
_cell.length_a   1.000
_cell.length_b   1.000
_cell.length_c   1.000
_cell.angle_alpha   90.00
_cell.angle_beta   90.00
_cell.angle_gamma   90.00
#
_symmetry.space_group_name_H-M   'P 1'
#
loop_
_entity.id
_entity.type
_entity.pdbx_description
1 polymer ?
#
loop_
_entity_poly.entity_id
_entity_poly.type
_entity_poly.pdbx_seq_one_letter_code
_entity_poly.pdbx_strand_id
1 'polypeptide(L)'
;MPVPSAITDLSTTAASNYPQGGEAVGPLLDDYLRSIQAIMRSESQNKSWEQWGDTPTYVNATQFTVPGNLTSRYVVNRAIRATVSGVNYYGVITASAFSAVTTVTVSMLSGSLAAGLTAVALGGEVAETGAAIANAAMQSITASVASNALTVGLNPQTLAFRNATLTSGAPVLRSIPSALSLTVPSGATLGTTSGQQSRLVLLAIDNAGTLELGIVREGGGLLLDETNLISTVAISASSNTAGSVYSQTARSNVAYRVAGFVDITEATAGTWATAPTLVQGAGGQAIASQASYGFGQAWVDVTASRTSGTTYYNTTGKPITAIVTPNSGGSPSAVQVNGTTIFSSLNTNVPIPIVVPPNGSYNITVGGGVFRWVELR
;
A
#
# COMPACT_ATOMS: atom_id res chain seq x y z
N MET A 1 52.38 -29.53 12.44
CA MET A 1 51.04 -28.94 12.56
C MET A 1 50.92 -27.75 11.62
N PRO A 2 50.03 -27.75 10.60
CA PRO A 2 49.77 -26.54 9.83
C PRO A 2 49.24 -25.45 10.77
N VAL A 3 49.86 -24.28 10.77
CA VAL A 3 49.44 -23.15 11.60
C VAL A 3 48.34 -22.40 10.85
N PRO A 4 47.11 -22.26 11.40
CA PRO A 4 46.06 -21.48 10.78
C PRO A 4 46.50 -20.04 10.53
N SER A 5 46.29 -19.53 9.32
CA SER A 5 46.66 -18.18 8.91
C SER A 5 45.45 -17.27 8.70
N ALA A 6 44.27 -17.86 8.50
CA ALA A 6 43.01 -17.16 8.35
C ALA A 6 41.87 -17.90 9.08
N ILE A 7 40.79 -17.18 9.39
CA ILE A 7 39.60 -17.77 10.04
C ILE A 7 38.91 -18.83 9.16
N THR A 8 39.13 -18.79 7.84
CA THR A 8 38.64 -19.77 6.86
C THR A 8 39.36 -21.11 6.95
N ASP A 9 40.54 -21.16 7.58
CA ASP A 9 41.31 -22.39 7.76
C ASP A 9 40.72 -23.27 8.88
N LEU A 10 39.83 -22.71 9.70
CA LEU A 10 39.12 -23.41 10.77
C LEU A 10 37.81 -24.04 10.26
N SER A 11 37.45 -25.19 10.81
CA SER A 11 36.19 -25.90 10.60
C SER A 11 35.25 -25.71 11.79
N THR A 12 33.94 -25.67 11.53
CA THR A 12 32.90 -25.74 12.58
C THR A 12 32.82 -27.10 13.26
N THR A 13 33.48 -28.12 12.71
CA THR A 13 33.60 -29.46 13.29
C THR A 13 34.93 -29.58 14.02
N ALA A 14 34.90 -29.74 15.35
CA ALA A 14 36.11 -29.77 16.19
C ALA A 14 37.14 -30.81 15.72
N ALA A 15 36.70 -32.04 15.40
CA ALA A 15 37.58 -33.11 14.93
C ALA A 15 38.30 -32.82 13.59
N SER A 16 37.82 -31.83 12.83
CA SER A 16 38.45 -31.40 11.58
C SER A 16 39.52 -30.31 11.78
N ASN A 17 39.73 -29.84 13.01
CA ASN A 17 40.73 -28.83 13.34
C ASN A 17 42.03 -29.46 13.88
N TYR A 18 43.12 -28.67 13.90
CA TYR A 18 44.46 -29.11 14.29
C TYR A 18 44.89 -28.58 15.67
N PRO A 19 45.74 -29.34 16.41
CA PRO A 19 46.35 -30.62 16.05
C PRO A 19 45.34 -31.76 16.04
N GLN A 20 45.54 -32.79 15.20
CA GLN A 20 44.75 -34.03 15.28
C GLN A 20 45.27 -34.88 16.44
N GLY A 21 44.38 -35.38 17.29
CA GLY A 21 44.73 -35.94 18.60
C GLY A 21 45.78 -37.04 18.52
N GLY A 22 46.86 -36.86 19.27
CA GLY A 22 48.02 -37.77 19.26
C GLY A 22 49.33 -37.16 19.77
N GLU A 23 49.42 -35.83 19.92
CA GLU A 23 50.58 -35.17 20.53
C GLU A 23 50.35 -35.08 22.06
N ALA A 24 51.27 -35.63 22.86
CA ALA A 24 51.14 -35.73 24.32
C ALA A 24 51.25 -34.36 25.03
N VAL A 25 50.21 -33.54 24.93
CA VAL A 25 50.10 -32.25 25.62
C VAL A 25 48.98 -32.33 26.65
N GLY A 26 49.09 -33.25 27.61
CA GLY A 26 48.07 -33.49 28.63
C GLY A 26 46.81 -34.20 28.10
N PRO A 27 45.96 -34.75 28.99
CA PRO A 27 44.95 -35.73 28.60
C PRO A 27 43.80 -35.21 27.73
N LEU A 28 43.62 -33.90 27.56
CA LEU A 28 42.49 -33.30 26.80
C LEU A 28 42.79 -31.93 26.16
N LEU A 29 44.02 -31.41 26.24
CA LEU A 29 44.28 -30.02 25.85
C LEU A 29 44.05 -29.79 24.35
N ASP A 30 44.38 -30.80 23.55
CA ASP A 30 44.21 -30.83 22.11
C ASP A 30 42.72 -30.91 21.72
N ASP A 31 41.90 -31.67 22.46
CA ASP A 31 40.44 -31.65 22.33
C ASP A 31 39.84 -30.27 22.63
N TYR A 32 40.30 -29.64 23.72
CA TYR A 32 39.87 -28.29 24.09
C TYR A 32 40.25 -27.27 23.00
N LEU A 33 41.47 -27.32 22.47
CA LEU A 33 41.91 -26.40 21.42
C LEU A 33 41.08 -26.55 20.14
N ARG A 34 40.82 -27.79 19.72
CA ARG A 34 39.95 -28.12 18.57
C ARG A 34 38.52 -27.60 18.77
N SER A 35 37.99 -27.72 19.99
CA SER A 35 36.66 -27.21 20.33
C SER A 35 36.60 -25.68 20.26
N ILE A 36 37.61 -24.98 20.77
CA ILE A 36 37.70 -23.52 20.73
C ILE A 36 37.79 -23.02 19.29
N GLN A 37 38.60 -23.67 18.45
CA GLN A 37 38.70 -23.36 17.02
C GLN A 37 37.36 -23.50 16.29
N ALA A 38 36.60 -24.56 16.60
CA ALA A 38 35.28 -24.79 16.03
C ALA A 38 34.25 -23.73 16.46
N ILE A 39 34.25 -23.35 17.74
CA ILE A 39 33.42 -22.27 18.28
C ILE A 39 33.76 -20.96 17.57
N MET A 40 35.05 -20.61 17.48
CA MET A 40 35.49 -19.39 16.78
C MET A 40 35.05 -19.35 15.32
N ARG A 41 35.14 -20.48 14.60
CA ARG A 41 34.68 -20.55 13.21
C ARG A 41 33.17 -20.36 13.09
N SER A 42 32.40 -21.00 13.99
CA SER A 42 30.95 -20.91 14.05
C SER A 42 30.49 -19.48 14.34
N GLU A 43 31.11 -18.82 15.32
CA GLU A 43 30.84 -17.40 15.64
C GLU A 43 31.23 -16.48 14.48
N SER A 44 32.36 -16.75 13.80
CA SER A 44 32.75 -15.98 12.60
C SER A 44 31.72 -16.06 11.46
N GLN A 45 31.09 -17.24 11.29
CA GLN A 45 29.99 -17.44 10.34
C GLN A 45 28.70 -16.73 10.78
N ASN A 46 28.50 -16.58 12.09
CA ASN A 46 27.32 -15.94 12.69
C ASN A 46 27.49 -14.44 12.94
N LYS A 47 28.56 -13.77 12.50
CA LYS A 47 28.88 -12.36 12.83
C LYS A 47 27.75 -11.34 12.66
N SER A 48 26.76 -11.60 11.81
CA SER A 48 25.57 -10.75 11.64
C SER A 48 24.54 -10.89 12.77
N TRP A 49 24.72 -11.86 13.67
CA TRP A 49 23.82 -12.26 14.75
C TRP A 49 24.60 -12.49 16.04
N GLU A 50 24.39 -11.60 17.01
CA GLU A 50 24.95 -11.73 18.35
C GLU A 50 24.22 -12.83 19.13
N GLN A 51 24.96 -13.87 19.50
CA GLN A 51 24.49 -14.92 20.39
C GLN A 51 24.97 -14.64 21.81
N TRP A 52 24.01 -14.33 22.68
CA TRP A 52 24.28 -14.06 24.10
C TRP A 52 24.08 -15.29 25.00
N GLY A 53 23.72 -16.44 24.42
CA GLY A 53 23.45 -17.68 25.16
C GLY A 53 22.15 -17.65 25.97
N ASP A 54 21.24 -16.72 25.67
CA ASP A 54 19.97 -16.62 26.37
C ASP A 54 19.09 -17.84 26.11
N THR A 55 18.34 -18.24 27.14
CA THR A 55 17.40 -19.38 27.07
C THR A 55 15.97 -18.85 26.91
N PRO A 56 15.45 -18.71 25.67
CA PRO A 56 14.10 -18.21 25.46
C PRO A 56 13.06 -19.25 25.87
N THR A 57 11.98 -18.79 26.50
CA THR A 57 10.77 -19.59 26.77
C THR A 57 9.63 -19.05 25.92
N TYR A 58 9.08 -19.90 25.05
CA TYR A 58 7.92 -19.57 24.21
C TYR A 58 6.71 -19.20 25.07
N VAL A 59 6.03 -18.11 24.71
CA VAL A 59 4.76 -17.69 25.33
C VAL A 59 3.61 -17.84 24.34
N ASN A 60 3.74 -17.21 23.17
CA ASN A 60 2.79 -17.29 22.06
C ASN A 60 3.47 -16.93 20.73
N ALA A 61 2.71 -16.90 19.63
CA ALA A 61 3.22 -16.71 18.28
C ALA A 61 4.05 -15.42 18.07
N THR A 62 3.93 -14.42 18.96
CA THR A 62 4.63 -13.14 18.89
C THR A 62 5.42 -12.81 20.16
N GLN A 63 5.48 -13.71 21.15
CA GLN A 63 6.14 -13.44 22.42
C GLN A 63 6.96 -14.61 22.93
N PHE A 64 8.11 -14.28 23.51
CA PHE A 64 8.91 -15.17 24.34
C PHE A 64 9.41 -14.41 25.57
N THR A 65 9.89 -15.16 26.55
CA THR A 65 10.54 -14.60 27.76
C THR A 65 11.98 -15.07 27.85
N VAL A 66 12.83 -14.25 28.46
CA VAL A 66 14.21 -14.62 28.83
C VAL A 66 14.45 -14.31 30.31
N PRO A 67 15.20 -15.17 31.04
CA PRO A 67 15.49 -14.95 32.45
C PRO A 67 16.25 -13.63 32.71
N GLY A 68 15.91 -12.96 33.82
CA GLY A 68 16.56 -11.73 34.26
C GLY A 68 16.07 -10.47 33.54
N ASN A 69 16.62 -9.31 33.93
CA ASN A 69 16.33 -8.02 33.30
C ASN A 69 17.32 -7.77 32.16
N LEU A 70 16.86 -7.98 30.92
CA LEU A 70 17.64 -7.87 29.70
C LEU A 70 17.05 -6.81 28.74
N THR A 71 16.25 -5.87 29.26
CA THR A 71 15.58 -4.83 28.44
C THR A 71 16.56 -3.91 27.71
N SER A 72 17.78 -3.72 28.22
CA SER A 72 18.86 -2.99 27.55
C SER A 72 19.51 -3.75 26.39
N ARG A 73 19.35 -5.08 26.35
CA ARG A 73 19.86 -5.94 25.27
C ARG A 73 18.79 -6.16 24.21
N TYR A 74 17.58 -6.51 24.65
CA TYR A 74 16.39 -6.67 23.82
C TYR A 74 15.69 -5.32 23.63
N VAL A 75 16.35 -4.39 22.95
CA VAL A 75 15.76 -3.07 22.66
C VAL A 75 14.74 -3.15 21.53
N VAL A 76 13.74 -2.27 21.57
CA VAL A 76 12.76 -2.13 20.50
C VAL A 76 13.46 -1.69 19.21
N ASN A 77 12.95 -2.11 18.06
CA ASN A 77 13.59 -1.91 16.76
C ASN A 77 14.97 -2.55 16.71
N ARG A 78 15.08 -3.79 17.14
CA ARG A 78 16.27 -4.61 16.89
C ARG A 78 15.87 -5.87 16.16
N ALA A 79 16.68 -6.25 15.18
CA ALA A 79 16.43 -7.47 14.42
C ALA A 79 16.65 -8.68 15.32
N ILE A 80 15.85 -9.72 15.12
CA ILE A 80 15.94 -10.96 15.87
C ILE A 80 15.83 -12.16 14.94
N ARG A 81 16.66 -13.17 15.20
CA ARG A 81 16.57 -14.51 14.61
C ARG A 81 16.13 -15.48 15.70
N ALA A 82 14.99 -16.10 15.51
CA ALA A 82 14.46 -17.14 16.38
C ALA A 82 14.67 -18.51 15.71
N THR A 83 15.29 -19.44 16.42
CA THR A 83 15.45 -20.82 15.97
C THR A 83 14.35 -21.67 16.56
N VAL A 84 13.48 -22.22 15.71
CA VAL A 84 12.33 -23.04 16.09
C VAL A 84 12.47 -24.39 15.41
N SER A 85 12.60 -25.45 16.20
CA SER A 85 12.78 -26.83 15.70
C SER A 85 13.90 -26.97 14.66
N GLY A 86 14.97 -26.19 14.80
CA GLY A 86 16.12 -26.17 13.89
C GLY A 86 15.98 -25.26 12.66
N VAL A 87 14.83 -24.61 12.47
CA VAL A 87 14.59 -23.63 11.39
C VAL A 87 14.73 -22.21 11.93
N ASN A 88 15.39 -21.33 11.17
CA ASN A 88 15.54 -19.93 11.54
C ASN A 88 14.42 -19.08 10.95
N TYR A 89 13.76 -18.34 11.83
CA TYR A 89 12.75 -17.33 11.51
C TYR A 89 13.25 -15.94 11.92
N TYR A 90 12.87 -14.91 11.17
CA TYR A 90 13.39 -13.55 11.34
C TYR A 90 12.27 -12.59 11.71
N GLY A 91 12.58 -11.60 12.55
CA GLY A 91 11.63 -10.60 12.98
C GLY A 91 12.30 -9.35 13.55
N VAL A 92 11.48 -8.49 14.14
CA VAL A 92 11.91 -7.25 14.81
C VAL A 92 11.25 -7.17 16.18
N ILE A 93 12.00 -6.76 17.20
CA ILE A 93 11.48 -6.53 18.55
C ILE A 93 10.59 -5.28 18.54
N THR A 94 9.34 -5.43 18.97
CA THR A 94 8.34 -4.36 19.05
C THR A 94 8.08 -3.88 20.48
N ALA A 95 8.35 -4.72 21.48
CA ALA A 95 8.29 -4.34 22.89
C ALA A 95 9.24 -5.23 23.72
N SER A 96 9.74 -4.68 24.82
CA SER A 96 10.57 -5.40 25.78
C SER A 96 10.30 -4.84 27.17
N ALA A 97 9.82 -5.69 28.06
CA ALA A 97 9.40 -5.29 29.40
C ALA A 97 9.85 -6.32 30.44
N PHE A 98 10.40 -5.84 31.55
CA PHE A 98 10.83 -6.69 32.65
C PHE A 98 9.80 -6.68 33.79
N SER A 99 9.47 -7.87 34.29
CA SER A 99 8.78 -8.06 35.57
C SER A 99 9.57 -9.07 36.41
N ALA A 100 9.20 -10.36 36.39
CA ALA A 100 10.06 -11.43 36.94
C ALA A 100 11.08 -11.95 35.90
N VAL A 101 10.71 -11.86 34.63
CA VAL A 101 11.51 -12.18 33.44
C VAL A 101 11.36 -11.05 32.43
N THR A 102 12.24 -10.97 31.43
CA THR A 102 12.07 -10.03 30.33
C THR A 102 11.15 -10.66 29.29
N THR A 103 9.97 -10.09 29.11
CA THR A 103 9.04 -10.45 28.03
C THR A 103 9.37 -9.63 26.80
N VAL A 104 9.64 -10.30 25.70
CA VAL A 104 9.97 -9.68 24.41
C VAL A 104 8.83 -9.97 23.44
N THR A 105 8.27 -8.90 22.86
CA THR A 105 7.28 -9.00 21.78
C THR A 105 7.96 -8.73 20.46
N VAL A 106 7.65 -9.54 19.45
CA VAL A 106 8.26 -9.48 18.13
C VAL A 106 7.20 -9.40 17.04
N SER A 107 7.53 -8.69 15.97
CA SER A 107 6.85 -8.80 14.68
C SER A 107 7.68 -9.71 13.79
N MET A 108 7.15 -10.88 13.43
CA MET A 108 7.86 -11.85 12.59
C MET A 108 7.74 -11.45 11.12
N LEU A 109 8.88 -11.36 10.43
CA LEU A 109 8.99 -11.13 8.98
C LEU A 109 8.95 -12.45 8.21
N SER A 110 9.25 -13.57 8.87
CA SER A 110 9.09 -14.92 8.33
C SER A 110 8.62 -15.89 9.40
N GLY A 111 7.68 -16.78 9.03
CA GLY A 111 7.12 -17.79 9.93
C GLY A 111 6.50 -17.21 11.21
N SER A 112 6.49 -18.00 12.28
CA SER A 112 5.96 -17.61 13.59
C SER A 112 6.79 -18.24 14.70
N LEU A 113 6.76 -17.64 15.91
CA LEU A 113 7.24 -18.35 17.09
C LEU A 113 6.33 -19.56 17.36
N ALA A 114 6.91 -20.62 17.91
CA ALA A 114 6.18 -21.81 18.31
C ALA A 114 6.86 -22.48 19.51
N ALA A 115 6.19 -23.47 20.10
CA ALA A 115 6.71 -24.23 21.24
C ALA A 115 8.08 -24.89 21.01
N GLY A 116 8.49 -25.06 19.76
CA GLY A 116 9.83 -25.54 19.38
C GLY A 116 10.95 -24.49 19.44
N LEU A 117 10.73 -23.30 20.00
CA LEU A 117 11.74 -22.25 20.13
C LEU A 117 12.90 -22.72 21.02
N THR A 118 14.11 -22.78 20.47
CA THR A 118 15.32 -23.26 21.17
C THR A 118 16.39 -22.20 21.35
N ALA A 119 16.43 -21.18 20.50
CA ALA A 119 17.44 -20.12 20.59
C ALA A 119 16.92 -18.80 20.00
N VAL A 120 17.47 -17.70 20.49
CA VAL A 120 17.32 -16.37 19.91
C VAL A 120 18.69 -15.72 19.73
N ALA A 121 18.88 -15.02 18.63
CA ALA A 121 20.07 -14.22 18.35
C ALA A 121 19.65 -12.83 17.90
N LEU A 122 20.42 -11.81 18.28
CA LEU A 122 20.09 -10.42 18.02
C LEU A 122 20.93 -9.89 16.87
N GLY A 123 20.30 -9.24 15.90
CA GLY A 123 21.00 -8.56 14.82
C GLY A 123 21.48 -7.17 15.26
N GLY A 124 21.97 -6.39 14.29
CA GLY A 124 22.24 -4.97 14.50
C GLY A 124 21.00 -4.23 15.04
N GLU A 125 21.24 -3.19 15.83
CA GLU A 125 20.20 -2.26 16.25
C GLU A 125 19.57 -1.66 14.99
N VAL A 126 18.28 -1.87 14.79
CA VAL A 126 17.53 -1.47 13.60
C VAL A 126 17.18 0.02 13.71
N ALA A 127 18.20 0.86 13.92
CA ALA A 127 18.12 2.27 13.56
C ALA A 127 18.23 2.43 12.03
N GLU A 128 18.96 1.55 11.34
CA GLU A 128 19.18 1.65 9.88
C GLU A 128 18.31 0.71 9.02
N THR A 129 17.66 -0.30 9.60
CA THR A 129 16.75 -1.22 8.85
C THR A 129 15.26 -0.88 9.03
N GLY A 130 14.94 0.30 9.56
CA GLY A 130 13.64 0.95 9.32
C GLY A 130 13.52 1.46 7.87
N ALA A 131 14.63 1.50 7.13
CA ALA A 131 14.72 1.92 5.74
C ALA A 131 14.72 0.76 4.72
N ALA A 132 14.77 -0.52 5.13
CA ALA A 132 14.93 -1.66 4.21
C ALA A 132 13.69 -2.55 4.01
N ILE A 133 12.50 -2.05 4.36
CA ILE A 133 11.22 -2.52 3.79
C ILE A 133 10.34 -1.34 3.40
N ALA A 134 10.93 -0.29 2.83
CA ALA A 134 10.25 0.38 1.74
C ALA A 134 10.42 -0.50 0.49
N ASN A 135 9.82 -1.70 0.50
CA ASN A 135 9.48 -2.30 -0.78
C ASN A 135 8.64 -1.23 -1.47
N ALA A 136 9.11 -0.73 -2.61
CA ALA A 136 8.30 0.02 -3.55
C ALA A 136 7.20 -0.89 -4.15
N ALA A 137 6.58 -1.70 -3.31
CA ALA A 137 5.43 -2.53 -3.59
C ALA A 137 4.21 -1.62 -3.60
N MET A 138 3.30 -1.93 -4.52
CA MET A 138 1.96 -1.42 -4.43
C MET A 138 1.36 -1.77 -3.06
N GLN A 139 0.59 -0.85 -2.49
CA GLN A 139 -0.14 -1.07 -1.26
C GLN A 139 -1.12 -2.23 -1.45
N SER A 140 -1.22 -3.10 -0.45
CA SER A 140 -2.05 -4.30 -0.57
C SER A 140 -3.49 -3.99 -0.17
N ILE A 141 -4.38 -3.90 -1.15
CA ILE A 141 -5.82 -3.68 -0.97
C ILE A 141 -6.64 -4.89 -1.41
N THR A 142 -7.86 -4.99 -0.90
CA THR A 142 -8.85 -5.99 -1.31
C THR A 142 -10.19 -5.33 -1.60
N ALA A 143 -10.99 -5.97 -2.45
CA ALA A 143 -12.38 -5.59 -2.64
C ALA A 143 -13.20 -6.82 -3.04
N SER A 144 -14.39 -6.94 -2.48
CA SER A 144 -15.30 -8.05 -2.70
C SER A 144 -16.74 -7.59 -2.58
N VAL A 145 -17.64 -8.30 -3.25
CA VAL A 145 -19.07 -8.04 -3.19
C VAL A 145 -19.77 -9.28 -2.65
N ALA A 146 -20.58 -9.09 -1.62
CA ALA A 146 -21.41 -10.13 -1.03
C ALA A 146 -22.66 -9.49 -0.40
N SER A 147 -23.80 -10.18 -0.49
CA SER A 147 -25.06 -9.75 0.15
C SER A 147 -25.46 -8.30 -0.18
N ASN A 148 -25.30 -7.89 -1.45
CA ASN A 148 -25.61 -6.52 -1.92
C ASN A 148 -24.81 -5.42 -1.21
N ALA A 149 -23.57 -5.73 -0.82
CA ALA A 149 -22.64 -4.77 -0.24
C ALA A 149 -21.23 -4.95 -0.82
N LEU A 150 -20.56 -3.84 -1.10
CA LEU A 150 -19.15 -3.82 -1.46
C LEU A 150 -18.32 -3.71 -0.19
N THR A 151 -17.43 -4.66 0.06
CA THR A 151 -16.46 -4.59 1.15
C THR A 151 -15.07 -4.36 0.57
N VAL A 152 -14.46 -3.24 0.95
CA VAL A 152 -13.07 -2.91 0.62
C VAL A 152 -12.18 -3.10 1.85
N GLY A 153 -10.92 -3.47 1.62
CA GLY A 153 -9.98 -3.73 2.69
C GLY A 153 -8.57 -3.23 2.40
N LEU A 154 -7.83 -3.02 3.47
CA LEU A 154 -6.42 -2.66 3.46
C LEU A 154 -5.68 -3.65 4.34
N ASN A 155 -4.83 -4.46 3.72
CA ASN A 155 -4.09 -5.52 4.42
C ASN A 155 -3.01 -4.93 5.34
N PRO A 156 -2.52 -5.71 6.33
CA PRO A 156 -1.47 -5.25 7.24
C PRO A 156 -0.24 -4.73 6.49
N GLN A 157 0.15 -3.49 6.79
CA GLN A 157 1.30 -2.81 6.18
C GLN A 157 1.66 -1.54 6.98
N THR A 158 2.81 -0.95 6.70
CA THR A 158 3.20 0.37 7.24
C THR A 158 3.08 1.41 6.15
N LEU A 159 2.43 2.52 6.45
CA LEU A 159 2.24 3.66 5.55
C LEU A 159 2.92 4.90 6.11
N ALA A 160 3.51 5.70 5.23
CA ALA A 160 4.00 7.04 5.55
C ALA A 160 2.92 8.06 5.24
N PHE A 161 2.55 8.86 6.23
CA PHE A 161 1.63 9.98 6.10
C PHE A 161 2.39 11.29 6.12
N ARG A 162 1.82 12.32 5.49
CA ARG A 162 2.19 13.69 5.83
C ARG A 162 1.91 13.95 7.31
N ASN A 163 2.63 14.89 7.91
CA ASN A 163 2.26 15.39 9.23
C ASN A 163 0.93 16.18 9.12
N ALA A 164 0.02 15.99 10.08
CA ALA A 164 -1.20 16.78 10.16
C ALA A 164 -0.91 18.28 10.41
N THR A 165 0.23 18.58 11.04
CA THR A 165 0.76 19.95 11.16
C THR A 165 1.37 20.39 9.83
N LEU A 166 0.68 21.27 9.11
CA LEU A 166 1.04 21.65 7.72
C LEU A 166 2.45 22.25 7.57
N THR A 167 3.03 22.79 8.63
CA THR A 167 4.37 23.41 8.63
C THR A 167 5.50 22.41 8.83
N SER A 168 5.20 21.12 9.07
CA SER A 168 6.19 20.06 9.22
C SER A 168 6.30 19.22 7.96
N GLY A 169 7.50 19.17 7.37
CA GLY A 169 7.80 18.30 6.24
C GLY A 169 8.18 16.87 6.63
N ALA A 170 8.24 16.55 7.93
CA ALA A 170 8.61 15.22 8.39
C ALA A 170 7.45 14.23 8.19
N PRO A 171 7.66 13.10 7.49
CA PRO A 171 6.63 12.08 7.36
C PRO A 171 6.39 11.40 8.69
N VAL A 172 5.16 10.94 8.89
CA VAL A 172 4.73 10.22 10.07
C VAL A 172 4.40 8.79 9.68
N LEU A 173 5.15 7.82 10.22
CA LEU A 173 4.93 6.40 9.95
C LEU A 173 3.79 5.86 10.83
N ARG A 174 2.94 5.04 10.22
CA ARG A 174 1.80 4.37 10.87
C ARG A 174 1.73 2.92 10.43
N SER A 175 1.62 2.01 11.39
CA SER A 175 1.47 0.59 11.12
C SER A 175 0.01 0.16 11.23
N ILE A 176 -0.41 -0.69 10.28
CA ILE A 176 -1.68 -1.41 10.27
C ILE A 176 -1.35 -2.85 10.70
N PRO A 177 -1.55 -3.21 11.98
CA PRO A 177 -1.17 -4.53 12.47
C PRO A 177 -2.15 -5.63 12.05
N SER A 178 -3.38 -5.27 11.70
CA SER A 178 -4.46 -6.15 11.27
C SER A 178 -5.23 -5.53 10.11
N ALA A 179 -5.76 -6.35 9.20
CA ALA A 179 -6.49 -5.86 8.04
C ALA A 179 -7.63 -4.91 8.46
N LEU A 180 -7.72 -3.75 7.80
CA LEU A 180 -8.84 -2.83 7.94
C LEU A 180 -9.90 -3.18 6.90
N SER A 181 -11.16 -2.93 7.22
CA SER A 181 -12.29 -3.13 6.31
C SER A 181 -13.28 -1.96 6.37
N LEU A 182 -13.86 -1.61 5.23
CA LEU A 182 -14.99 -0.69 5.13
C LEU A 182 -16.06 -1.32 4.23
N THR A 183 -17.30 -1.35 4.71
CA THR A 183 -18.44 -1.87 3.95
C THR A 183 -19.27 -0.71 3.41
N VAL A 184 -19.45 -0.68 2.10
CA VAL A 184 -20.38 0.18 1.38
C VAL A 184 -21.72 -0.58 1.30
N PRO A 185 -22.74 -0.12 2.04
CA PRO A 185 -24.01 -0.85 2.12
C PRO A 185 -24.85 -0.67 0.86
N SER A 186 -25.82 -1.57 0.69
CA SER A 186 -26.88 -1.40 -0.33
C SER A 186 -27.57 -0.04 -0.15
N GLY A 187 -27.84 0.64 -1.27
CA GLY A 187 -28.42 1.98 -1.32
C GLY A 187 -27.38 3.11 -1.38
N ALA A 188 -26.17 2.90 -0.82
CA ALA A 188 -25.10 3.88 -0.95
C ALA A 188 -24.56 3.86 -2.38
N THR A 189 -24.80 4.90 -3.17
CA THR A 189 -24.33 4.92 -4.56
C THR A 189 -22.89 5.41 -4.68
N LEU A 190 -22.37 6.14 -3.70
CA LEU A 190 -21.14 6.94 -3.77
C LEU A 190 -21.12 7.91 -4.96
N GLY A 191 -22.30 8.20 -5.51
CA GLY A 191 -22.49 8.95 -6.74
C GLY A 191 -22.28 8.16 -8.02
N THR A 192 -22.11 6.83 -7.99
CA THR A 192 -22.01 5.96 -9.20
C THR A 192 -23.25 6.03 -10.08
N THR A 193 -23.11 5.64 -11.36
CA THR A 193 -24.19 5.67 -12.36
C THR A 193 -24.45 4.26 -12.89
N SER A 194 -25.72 3.86 -12.94
CA SER A 194 -26.13 2.52 -13.40
C SER A 194 -25.61 2.20 -14.80
N GLY A 195 -25.05 1.01 -14.97
CA GLY A 195 -24.51 0.51 -16.24
C GLY A 195 -23.23 1.22 -16.71
N GLN A 196 -22.64 2.11 -15.91
CA GLN A 196 -21.39 2.82 -16.24
C GLN A 196 -20.27 2.39 -15.29
N GLN A 197 -19.07 2.21 -15.84
CA GLN A 197 -17.89 1.98 -15.01
C GLN A 197 -17.64 3.19 -14.11
N SER A 198 -17.23 2.93 -12.88
CA SER A 198 -16.88 3.94 -11.90
C SER A 198 -15.60 3.54 -11.19
N ARG A 199 -14.70 4.51 -10.97
CA ARG A 199 -13.52 4.35 -10.14
C ARG A 199 -13.82 4.80 -8.71
N LEU A 200 -13.57 3.92 -7.74
CA LEU A 200 -13.64 4.23 -6.31
C LEU A 200 -12.22 4.18 -5.76
N VAL A 201 -11.78 5.28 -5.16
CA VAL A 201 -10.45 5.41 -4.55
C VAL A 201 -10.55 5.08 -3.08
N LEU A 202 -9.63 4.24 -2.61
CA LEU A 202 -9.50 3.85 -1.21
C LEU A 202 -8.43 4.73 -0.58
N LEU A 203 -8.74 5.27 0.59
CA LEU A 203 -7.85 6.12 1.38
C LEU A 203 -7.58 5.43 2.72
N ALA A 204 -6.34 5.44 3.17
CA ALA A 204 -6.05 5.27 4.59
C ALA A 204 -6.09 6.66 5.24
N ILE A 205 -6.78 6.80 6.37
CA ILE A 205 -6.86 8.06 7.12
C ILE A 205 -6.24 7.90 8.50
N ASP A 206 -5.45 8.90 8.93
CA ASP A 206 -4.81 8.94 10.25
C ASP A 206 -5.64 9.73 11.25
N ASN A 207 -6.42 9.00 12.05
CA ASN A 207 -7.16 9.57 13.18
C ASN A 207 -6.29 9.51 14.44
N ALA A 208 -5.40 10.51 14.58
CA ALA A 208 -4.56 10.71 15.76
C ALA A 208 -3.76 9.46 16.18
N GLY A 209 -3.21 8.72 15.21
CA GLY A 209 -2.43 7.50 15.43
C GLY A 209 -3.19 6.21 15.09
N THR A 210 -4.52 6.25 15.02
CA THR A 210 -5.35 5.09 14.63
C THR A 210 -5.71 5.20 13.16
N LEU A 211 -5.32 4.19 12.38
CA LEU A 211 -5.63 4.15 10.95
C LEU A 211 -7.02 3.58 10.68
N GLU A 212 -7.74 4.25 9.79
CA GLU A 212 -9.07 3.84 9.31
C GLU A 212 -9.12 3.88 7.79
N LEU A 213 -10.15 3.26 7.21
CA LEU A 213 -10.42 3.31 5.78
C LEU A 213 -11.42 4.42 5.43
N GLY A 214 -11.10 5.15 4.36
CA GLY A 214 -12.01 6.01 3.63
C GLY A 214 -12.20 5.51 2.19
N ILE A 215 -13.33 5.83 1.60
CA ILE A 215 -13.63 5.55 0.19
C ILE A 215 -14.30 6.76 -0.46
N VAL A 216 -13.99 7.02 -1.73
CA VAL A 216 -14.59 8.09 -2.50
C VAL A 216 -14.70 7.71 -3.97
N ARG A 217 -15.80 8.10 -4.64
CA ARG A 217 -15.83 8.14 -6.11
C ARG A 217 -15.12 9.41 -6.55
N GLU A 218 -14.08 9.27 -7.36
CA GLU A 218 -13.36 10.42 -7.94
C GLU A 218 -14.34 11.30 -8.74
N GLY A 219 -14.41 12.59 -8.39
CA GLY A 219 -15.35 13.55 -8.96
C GLY A 219 -15.46 14.83 -8.13
N GLY A 220 -16.11 15.87 -8.67
CA GLY A 220 -16.45 17.08 -7.90
C GLY A 220 -15.30 18.01 -7.50
N GLY A 221 -14.10 17.82 -8.06
CA GLY A 221 -12.93 18.67 -7.77
C GLY A 221 -12.16 18.30 -6.50
N LEU A 222 -12.42 17.13 -5.90
CA LEU A 222 -11.61 16.61 -4.80
C LEU A 222 -10.17 16.35 -5.26
N LEU A 223 -9.21 16.95 -4.55
CA LEU A 223 -7.79 16.79 -4.79
C LEU A 223 -7.24 15.67 -3.89
N LEU A 224 -6.67 14.62 -4.51
CA LEU A 224 -6.11 13.44 -3.84
C LEU A 224 -4.58 13.37 -4.01
N ASP A 225 -3.92 14.52 -3.94
CA ASP A 225 -2.46 14.66 -4.10
C ASP A 225 -1.68 14.45 -2.78
N GLU A 226 -2.40 14.15 -1.69
CA GLU A 226 -1.86 13.93 -0.35
C GLU A 226 -1.15 15.16 0.23
N THR A 227 -1.42 16.37 -0.26
CA THR A 227 -0.86 17.62 0.28
C THR A 227 -1.79 18.32 1.28
N ASN A 228 -3.09 18.05 1.20
CA ASN A 228 -4.13 18.62 2.05
C ASN A 228 -4.53 17.69 3.22
N LEU A 229 -5.43 18.16 4.08
CA LEU A 229 -6.16 17.33 5.03
C LEU A 229 -7.57 17.11 4.48
N ILE A 230 -8.19 15.99 4.83
CA ILE A 230 -9.55 15.66 4.40
C ILE A 230 -10.49 15.53 5.60
N SER A 231 -11.77 15.78 5.35
CA SER A 231 -12.86 15.42 6.26
C SER A 231 -13.72 14.35 5.58
N THR A 232 -14.30 13.47 6.38
CA THR A 232 -15.11 12.35 5.91
C THR A 232 -16.49 12.38 6.52
N VAL A 233 -17.46 11.80 5.81
CA VAL A 233 -18.82 11.58 6.27
C VAL A 233 -18.98 10.11 6.67
N ALA A 234 -19.75 9.82 7.71
CA ALA A 234 -20.04 8.44 8.08
C ALA A 234 -20.81 7.74 6.94
N ILE A 235 -20.36 6.54 6.55
CA ILE A 235 -20.98 5.80 5.46
C ILE A 235 -22.36 5.29 5.88
N SER A 236 -23.33 5.43 4.98
CA SER A 236 -24.71 4.95 5.17
C SER A 236 -25.35 4.66 3.82
N ALA A 237 -26.57 4.10 3.81
CA ALA A 237 -27.34 3.90 2.59
C ALA A 237 -27.70 5.20 1.84
N SER A 238 -27.42 6.38 2.41
CA SER A 238 -27.63 7.68 1.77
C SER A 238 -26.34 8.33 1.27
N SER A 239 -25.21 7.65 1.34
CA SER A 239 -23.90 8.12 0.87
C SER A 239 -23.85 8.15 -0.67
N ASN A 240 -24.43 9.18 -1.27
CA ASN A 240 -24.77 9.22 -2.70
C ASN A 240 -24.05 10.31 -3.51
N THR A 241 -23.13 11.04 -2.87
CA THR A 241 -22.43 12.17 -3.49
C THR A 241 -21.03 11.75 -3.94
N ALA A 242 -20.73 11.96 -5.23
CA ALA A 242 -19.37 11.82 -5.77
C ALA A 242 -18.47 12.95 -5.23
N GLY A 243 -17.17 12.66 -5.02
CA GLY A 243 -16.23 13.61 -4.43
C GLY A 243 -16.34 13.81 -2.91
N SER A 244 -17.35 13.22 -2.25
CA SER A 244 -17.41 13.17 -0.79
C SER A 244 -16.70 11.90 -0.30
N VAL A 245 -15.79 12.05 0.66
CA VAL A 245 -15.08 10.91 1.26
C VAL A 245 -15.94 10.32 2.37
N TYR A 246 -16.15 9.02 2.33
CA TYR A 246 -16.90 8.29 3.36
C TYR A 246 -16.00 7.35 4.14
N SER A 247 -16.23 7.24 5.45
CA SER A 247 -15.55 6.28 6.34
C SER A 247 -16.56 5.71 7.34
N GLN A 248 -16.16 4.71 8.13
CA GLN A 248 -17.07 4.07 9.08
C GLN A 248 -17.61 5.07 10.11
N THR A 249 -16.74 5.94 10.63
CA THR A 249 -17.07 7.07 11.49
C THR A 249 -16.63 8.35 10.81
N ALA A 250 -17.42 9.43 10.91
CA ALA A 250 -17.05 10.73 10.35
C ALA A 250 -15.77 11.28 11.01
N ARG A 251 -14.85 11.80 10.20
CA ARG A 251 -13.58 12.39 10.62
C ARG A 251 -13.44 13.81 10.11
N SER A 252 -12.68 14.63 10.81
CA SER A 252 -12.40 16.00 10.41
C SER A 252 -10.91 16.27 10.39
N ASN A 253 -10.44 16.90 9.31
CA ASN A 253 -9.07 17.38 9.15
C ASN A 253 -7.99 16.31 9.45
N VAL A 254 -8.19 15.11 8.93
CA VAL A 254 -7.23 14.01 9.08
C VAL A 254 -6.24 13.98 7.93
N ALA A 255 -4.99 13.61 8.23
CA ALA A 255 -4.03 13.26 7.19
C ALA A 255 -4.47 11.95 6.51
N TYR A 256 -4.13 11.80 5.25
CA TYR A 256 -4.52 10.62 4.48
C TYR A 256 -3.40 10.15 3.55
N ARG A 257 -3.53 8.92 3.09
CA ARG A 257 -2.72 8.30 2.04
C ARG A 257 -3.66 7.61 1.07
N VAL A 258 -3.45 7.78 -0.24
CA VAL A 258 -4.12 6.99 -1.26
C VAL A 258 -3.58 5.57 -1.17
N ALA A 259 -4.47 4.62 -0.88
CA ALA A 259 -4.17 3.20 -0.75
C ALA A 259 -4.31 2.43 -2.08
N GLY A 260 -5.06 3.00 -3.03
CA GLY A 260 -5.32 2.40 -4.33
C GLY A 260 -6.73 2.71 -4.81
N PHE A 261 -7.20 1.96 -5.81
CA PHE A 261 -8.52 2.12 -6.38
C PHE A 261 -9.13 0.81 -6.85
N VAL A 262 -10.44 0.83 -7.06
CA VAL A 262 -11.19 -0.22 -7.71
C VAL A 262 -12.02 0.34 -8.85
N ASP A 263 -12.05 -0.35 -9.98
CA ASP A 263 -12.98 -0.06 -11.07
C ASP A 263 -14.13 -1.06 -11.02
N ILE A 264 -15.36 -0.57 -10.98
CA ILE A 264 -16.56 -1.37 -10.80
C ILE A 264 -17.69 -0.84 -11.69
N THR A 265 -18.51 -1.75 -12.23
CA THR A 265 -19.71 -1.43 -13.01
C THR A 265 -20.90 -2.13 -12.37
N GLU A 266 -21.85 -1.34 -11.87
CA GLU A 266 -23.08 -1.85 -11.25
C GLU A 266 -24.25 -1.74 -12.22
N ALA A 267 -25.01 -2.81 -12.42
CA ALA A 267 -26.21 -2.78 -13.26
C ALA A 267 -27.23 -1.76 -12.74
N THR A 268 -27.39 -1.68 -11.41
CA THR A 268 -28.13 -0.62 -10.71
C THR A 268 -27.23 -0.02 -9.64
N ALA A 269 -26.90 1.27 -9.77
CA ALA A 269 -26.00 1.97 -8.86
C ALA A 269 -26.39 1.78 -7.39
N GLY A 270 -25.41 1.49 -6.54
CA GLY A 270 -25.59 1.25 -5.11
C GLY A 270 -26.21 -0.10 -4.73
N THR A 271 -26.46 -1.00 -5.68
CA THR A 271 -26.91 -2.38 -5.35
C THR A 271 -25.75 -3.24 -4.89
N TRP A 272 -24.54 -3.02 -5.43
CA TRP A 272 -23.34 -3.78 -5.15
C TRP A 272 -23.57 -5.27 -5.38
N ALA A 273 -23.92 -5.62 -6.62
CA ALA A 273 -24.21 -6.99 -7.05
C ALA A 273 -23.09 -7.59 -7.91
N THR A 274 -22.17 -6.78 -8.43
CA THR A 274 -21.10 -7.22 -9.33
C THR A 274 -19.74 -6.94 -8.73
N ALA A 275 -18.82 -7.91 -8.76
CA ALA A 275 -17.46 -7.71 -8.25
C ALA A 275 -16.70 -6.65 -9.09
N PRO A 276 -15.73 -5.93 -8.49
CA PRO A 276 -14.87 -5.01 -9.24
C PRO A 276 -14.13 -5.70 -10.38
N THR A 277 -13.99 -5.01 -11.51
CA THR A 277 -13.22 -5.46 -12.68
C THR A 277 -11.72 -5.24 -12.53
N LEU A 278 -11.31 -4.31 -11.66
CA LEU A 278 -9.92 -4.04 -11.33
C LEU A 278 -9.78 -3.67 -9.87
N VAL A 279 -8.76 -4.21 -9.20
CA VAL A 279 -8.35 -3.87 -7.84
C VAL A 279 -6.86 -3.57 -7.88
N GLN A 280 -6.50 -2.30 -7.66
CA GLN A 280 -5.15 -1.81 -7.87
C GLN A 280 -4.67 -1.02 -6.66
N GLY A 281 -3.65 -1.51 -5.98
CA GLY A 281 -2.93 -0.76 -4.94
C GLY A 281 -2.21 0.46 -5.50
N ALA A 282 -2.11 1.55 -4.73
CA ALA A 282 -1.25 2.67 -5.11
C ALA A 282 0.21 2.40 -4.72
N GLY A 283 1.15 3.03 -5.44
CA GLY A 283 2.58 2.73 -5.35
C GLY A 283 3.13 2.03 -6.61
N GLY A 284 4.44 1.76 -6.60
CA GLY A 284 5.19 1.32 -7.78
C GLY A 284 5.67 2.48 -8.67
N GLN A 285 6.94 2.48 -9.06
CA GLN A 285 7.62 3.57 -9.81
C GLN A 285 7.17 3.75 -11.27
N ALA A 286 6.12 3.05 -11.72
CA ALA A 286 5.66 3.11 -13.11
C ALA A 286 4.51 4.11 -13.36
N ILE A 287 3.79 4.57 -12.33
CA ILE A 287 2.45 5.20 -12.51
C ILE A 287 2.47 6.74 -12.54
N ALA A 288 3.44 7.40 -11.91
CA ALA A 288 3.44 8.87 -11.84
C ALA A 288 3.69 9.57 -13.21
N SER A 289 4.45 8.95 -14.12
CA SER A 289 4.67 9.50 -15.48
C SER A 289 3.58 9.11 -16.48
N GLN A 290 2.75 8.10 -16.19
CA GLN A 290 1.68 7.61 -17.06
C GLN A 290 0.32 8.28 -16.80
N ALA A 291 0.21 9.09 -15.74
CA ALA A 291 -0.98 9.88 -15.41
C ALA A 291 -1.01 11.26 -16.10
N SER A 292 -0.05 11.55 -16.98
CA SER A 292 -0.03 12.80 -17.74
C SER A 292 -1.16 12.84 -18.79
N TYR A 293 -1.68 14.04 -19.05
CA TYR A 293 -2.76 14.26 -20.02
C TYR A 293 -2.38 13.70 -21.40
N GLY A 294 -3.26 12.87 -21.99
CA GLY A 294 -3.01 12.26 -23.30
C GLY A 294 -2.09 11.03 -23.29
N PHE A 295 -1.53 10.62 -22.14
CA PHE A 295 -0.61 9.49 -22.09
C PHE A 295 -1.31 8.15 -22.40
N GLY A 296 -0.81 7.47 -23.43
CA GLY A 296 -1.36 6.19 -23.89
C GLY A 296 -2.76 6.29 -24.48
N GLN A 297 -3.18 7.48 -24.91
CA GLN A 297 -4.43 7.72 -25.63
C GLN A 297 -4.17 7.91 -27.12
N ALA A 298 -5.17 7.62 -27.95
CA ALA A 298 -5.09 7.81 -29.40
C ALA A 298 -6.21 8.74 -29.88
N TRP A 299 -5.95 9.48 -30.95
CA TRP A 299 -7.01 10.24 -31.64
C TRP A 299 -7.90 9.28 -32.42
N VAL A 300 -9.18 9.26 -32.08
CA VAL A 300 -10.20 8.45 -32.74
C VAL A 300 -11.18 9.37 -33.44
N ASP A 301 -11.43 9.12 -34.73
CA ASP A 301 -12.51 9.77 -35.46
C ASP A 301 -13.84 9.10 -35.10
N VAL A 302 -14.70 9.83 -34.40
CA VAL A 302 -15.97 9.35 -33.88
C VAL A 302 -17.15 9.99 -34.60
N THR A 303 -16.92 10.69 -35.72
CA THR A 303 -17.93 11.46 -36.47
C THR A 303 -19.17 10.64 -36.79
N ALA A 304 -19.01 9.38 -37.21
CA ALA A 304 -20.13 8.49 -37.55
C ALA A 304 -20.92 7.97 -36.34
N SER A 305 -20.37 8.11 -35.12
CA SER A 305 -20.94 7.58 -33.87
C SER A 305 -21.43 8.67 -32.91
N ARG A 306 -21.35 9.93 -33.33
CA ARG A 306 -21.75 11.10 -32.54
C ARG A 306 -22.83 11.89 -33.27
N THR A 307 -23.74 12.43 -32.49
CA THR A 307 -24.86 13.23 -33.00
C THR A 307 -24.96 14.50 -32.17
N SER A 308 -25.17 15.63 -32.86
CA SER A 308 -25.38 16.95 -32.24
C SER A 308 -26.51 16.90 -31.20
N GLY A 309 -26.29 17.52 -30.05
CA GLY A 309 -27.28 17.60 -28.96
C GLY A 309 -27.48 16.32 -28.16
N THR A 310 -26.77 15.24 -28.48
CA THR A 310 -26.78 14.00 -27.69
C THR A 310 -25.76 14.07 -26.56
N THR A 311 -26.16 13.62 -25.36
CA THR A 311 -25.26 13.54 -24.20
C THR A 311 -24.47 12.23 -24.23
N TYR A 312 -23.15 12.33 -24.17
CA TYR A 312 -22.23 11.20 -24.13
C TYR A 312 -21.45 11.19 -22.81
N TYR A 313 -20.93 10.02 -22.44
CA TYR A 313 -20.18 9.81 -21.20
C TYR A 313 -18.74 9.39 -21.51
N ASN A 314 -17.79 9.93 -20.76
CA ASN A 314 -16.40 9.52 -20.81
C ASN A 314 -16.17 8.31 -19.90
N THR A 315 -16.19 7.11 -20.47
CA THR A 315 -16.04 5.84 -19.75
C THR A 315 -14.62 5.28 -19.76
N THR A 316 -13.62 6.04 -20.21
CA THR A 316 -12.25 5.51 -20.43
C THR A 316 -11.41 5.45 -19.16
N GLY A 317 -11.91 5.99 -18.03
CA GLY A 317 -11.14 6.12 -16.80
C GLY A 317 -9.99 7.15 -16.88
N LYS A 318 -9.89 7.92 -17.98
CA LYS A 318 -8.92 9.01 -18.19
C LYS A 318 -9.62 10.26 -18.72
N PRO A 319 -9.11 11.48 -18.51
CA PRO A 319 -9.62 12.66 -19.20
C PRO A 319 -9.55 12.45 -20.72
N ILE A 320 -10.57 12.88 -21.45
CA ILE A 320 -10.55 12.89 -22.92
C ILE A 320 -10.60 14.32 -23.44
N THR A 321 -9.97 14.56 -24.60
CA THR A 321 -10.25 15.77 -25.39
C THR A 321 -11.32 15.43 -26.41
N ALA A 322 -12.44 16.15 -26.43
CA ALA A 322 -13.38 16.11 -27.54
C ALA A 322 -13.22 17.38 -28.37
N ILE A 323 -13.08 17.21 -29.69
CA ILE A 323 -13.04 18.32 -30.65
C ILE A 323 -14.14 18.09 -31.67
N VAL A 324 -15.05 19.05 -31.79
CA VAL A 324 -16.07 19.07 -32.85
C VAL A 324 -15.83 20.23 -33.80
N THR A 325 -15.92 19.93 -35.09
CA THR A 325 -15.88 20.91 -36.18
C THR A 325 -17.27 20.96 -36.83
N PRO A 326 -17.94 22.12 -36.88
CA PRO A 326 -19.20 22.27 -37.60
C PRO A 326 -19.00 22.21 -39.12
N ASN A 327 -20.08 21.96 -39.87
CA ASN A 327 -20.10 22.20 -41.32
C ASN A 327 -19.91 23.68 -41.66
N SER A 328 -19.55 23.99 -42.91
CA SER A 328 -19.44 25.37 -43.39
C SER A 328 -20.72 26.17 -43.09
N GLY A 329 -20.57 27.31 -42.41
CA GLY A 329 -21.69 28.15 -41.95
C GLY A 329 -22.33 27.70 -40.64
N GLY A 330 -21.85 26.62 -40.03
CA GLY A 330 -22.28 26.11 -38.74
C GLY A 330 -21.56 26.77 -37.55
N SER A 331 -22.12 26.60 -36.37
CA SER A 331 -21.61 27.19 -35.13
C SER A 331 -22.00 26.35 -33.93
N PRO A 332 -21.09 26.06 -32.99
CA PRO A 332 -21.45 25.42 -31.72
C PRO A 332 -22.39 26.35 -30.94
N SER A 333 -23.62 25.92 -30.75
CA SER A 333 -24.67 26.71 -30.10
C SER A 333 -24.72 26.48 -28.58
N ALA A 334 -24.37 25.27 -28.13
CA ALA A 334 -24.22 24.94 -26.71
C ALA A 334 -23.18 23.84 -26.51
N VAL A 335 -22.21 24.08 -25.61
CA VAL A 335 -21.21 23.08 -25.20
C VAL A 335 -21.27 22.94 -23.69
N GLN A 336 -21.59 21.75 -23.22
CA GLN A 336 -21.73 21.45 -21.80
C GLN A 336 -20.83 20.29 -21.40
N VAL A 337 -20.22 20.38 -20.21
CA VAL A 337 -19.51 19.29 -19.54
C VAL A 337 -20.11 19.15 -18.13
N ASN A 338 -20.56 17.94 -17.78
CA ASN A 338 -21.26 17.66 -16.51
C ASN A 338 -22.45 18.60 -16.23
N GLY A 339 -23.17 19.02 -17.28
CA GLY A 339 -24.29 19.95 -17.18
C GLY A 339 -23.91 21.44 -17.07
N THR A 340 -22.62 21.77 -16.92
CA THR A 340 -22.13 23.15 -16.92
C THR A 340 -21.88 23.62 -18.36
N THR A 341 -22.52 24.72 -18.77
CA THR A 341 -22.24 25.37 -20.06
C THR A 341 -20.84 25.99 -20.03
N ILE A 342 -19.95 25.45 -20.86
CA ILE A 342 -18.58 25.95 -21.03
C ILE A 342 -18.58 27.07 -22.09
N PHE A 343 -19.39 26.92 -23.14
CA PHE A 343 -19.56 27.92 -24.20
C PHE A 343 -21.03 27.97 -24.66
N SER A 344 -21.50 29.19 -24.97
CA SER A 344 -22.76 29.44 -25.65
C SER A 344 -22.54 30.40 -26.82
N SER A 345 -23.12 30.08 -27.99
CA SER A 345 -23.18 30.93 -29.19
C SER A 345 -21.85 31.56 -29.66
N LEU A 346 -21.01 30.79 -30.37
CA LEU A 346 -19.89 31.36 -31.14
C LEU A 346 -20.34 31.62 -32.59
N ASN A 347 -20.21 32.84 -33.11
CA ASN A 347 -20.53 33.17 -34.51
C ASN A 347 -19.39 32.81 -35.48
N THR A 348 -18.76 31.65 -35.31
CA THR A 348 -17.56 31.27 -36.08
C THR A 348 -17.44 29.76 -36.25
N ASN A 349 -16.90 29.31 -37.38
CA ASN A 349 -16.69 27.89 -37.70
C ASN A 349 -15.40 27.33 -37.07
N VAL A 350 -15.21 27.55 -35.77
CA VAL A 350 -13.97 27.22 -35.04
C VAL A 350 -14.11 25.87 -34.34
N PRO A 351 -13.14 24.94 -34.48
CA PRO A 351 -13.12 23.71 -33.70
C PRO A 351 -13.02 24.02 -32.21
N ILE A 352 -13.88 23.43 -31.39
CA ILE A 352 -13.85 23.63 -29.93
C ILE A 352 -13.23 22.39 -29.26
N PRO A 353 -12.02 22.50 -28.70
CA PRO A 353 -11.51 21.48 -27.80
C PRO A 353 -12.14 21.65 -26.41
N ILE A 354 -12.74 20.58 -25.91
CA ILE A 354 -13.16 20.48 -24.51
C ILE A 354 -12.48 19.29 -23.84
N VAL A 355 -12.13 19.48 -22.57
CA VAL A 355 -11.68 18.40 -21.71
C VAL A 355 -12.90 17.84 -20.99
N VAL A 356 -13.11 16.53 -21.11
CA VAL A 356 -14.17 15.82 -20.37
C VAL A 356 -13.47 14.97 -19.29
N PRO A 357 -13.72 15.23 -18.00
CA PRO A 357 -13.13 14.43 -16.92
C PRO A 357 -13.50 12.94 -17.02
N PRO A 358 -12.72 12.03 -16.39
CA PRO A 358 -13.11 10.63 -16.25
C PRO A 358 -14.51 10.51 -15.66
N ASN A 359 -15.34 9.61 -16.21
CA ASN A 359 -16.72 9.37 -15.80
C ASN A 359 -17.67 10.58 -15.93
N GLY A 360 -17.20 11.68 -16.53
CA GLY A 360 -18.00 12.87 -16.80
C GLY A 360 -18.86 12.74 -18.05
N SER A 361 -19.89 13.56 -18.15
CA SER A 361 -20.72 13.70 -19.34
C SER A 361 -20.37 14.95 -20.13
N TYR A 362 -20.69 14.95 -21.42
CA TYR A 362 -20.62 16.12 -22.27
C TYR A 362 -21.76 16.10 -23.29
N ASN A 363 -22.24 17.29 -23.63
CA ASN A 363 -23.25 17.51 -24.65
C ASN A 363 -22.75 18.65 -25.54
N ILE A 364 -22.67 18.40 -26.85
CA ILE A 364 -22.28 19.43 -27.81
C ILE A 364 -23.38 19.56 -28.86
N THR A 365 -23.97 20.74 -28.92
CA THR A 365 -24.95 21.12 -29.95
C THR A 365 -24.27 22.04 -30.95
N VAL A 366 -24.31 21.65 -32.22
CA VAL A 366 -23.82 22.44 -33.36
C VAL A 366 -24.98 22.79 -34.29
N GLY A 367 -25.06 24.05 -34.70
CA GLY A 367 -25.90 24.50 -35.82
C GLY A 367 -25.24 24.13 -37.15
N GLY A 368 -26.03 23.73 -38.15
CA GLY A 368 -25.53 23.36 -39.49
C GLY A 368 -24.98 21.94 -39.64
N GLY A 369 -24.94 21.14 -38.56
CA GLY A 369 -24.47 19.75 -38.56
C GLY A 369 -22.99 19.59 -38.24
N VAL A 370 -22.58 18.34 -38.02
CA VAL A 370 -21.21 17.95 -37.65
C VAL A 370 -20.42 17.65 -38.93
N PHE A 371 -19.32 18.37 -39.15
CA PHE A 371 -18.36 18.04 -40.21
C PHE A 371 -17.37 16.97 -39.75
N ARG A 372 -16.83 17.15 -38.55
CA ARG A 372 -15.88 16.21 -37.96
C ARG A 372 -15.97 16.21 -36.43
N TRP A 373 -15.82 15.03 -35.84
CA TRP A 373 -15.74 14.85 -34.40
C TRP A 373 -14.60 13.88 -34.07
N VAL A 374 -13.60 14.36 -33.35
CA VAL A 374 -12.47 13.54 -32.91
C VAL A 374 -12.37 13.55 -31.39
N GLU A 375 -11.96 12.42 -30.83
CA GLU A 375 -11.73 12.25 -29.40
C GLU A 375 -10.32 11.70 -29.17
N LEU A 376 -9.51 12.37 -28.34
CA LEU A 376 -8.27 11.80 -27.80
C LEU A 376 -8.67 10.94 -26.61
N ARG A 377 -8.57 9.62 -26.75
CA ARG A 377 -9.13 8.70 -25.76
C ARG A 377 -8.33 7.45 -25.49
#